data_AF-A0A7J8RA09-F1
#
_entry.id   AF-A0A7J8RA09-F1
#
_cell.length_a   1.000
_cell.length_b   1.000
_cell.length_c   1.000
_cell.angle_alpha   90.00
_cell.angle_beta   90.00
_cell.angle_gamma   90.00
#
_symmetry.space_group_name_H-M   'P 1'
#
loop_
_entity.id
_entity.type
_entity.pdbx_description
1 polymer ?
#
loop_
_entity_poly.entity_id
_entity_poly.type
_entity_poly.pdbx_seq_one_letter_code
_entity_poly.pdbx_strand_id
1 'polypeptide(L)'
;MAEIRAEEPASTISKTFLIKPKLKSKPRSLPQTPESKYWSSFKSTKIPNLVSSISSLSFSPSPPHLFAAAYSASVSLFSPLSLSDGDVSPSSTISSFSDVVSSISFRNDGLLLAASDLSGLVQVFDVKTRTPLRRLRSHTRPVRFVKYPVLDKLHLLSGGDDAVVKFWDVAGESVVLDLMGHKDYVRCSDCSPVSPDLFVTGSYDHTVKVWDVRVENSRSVLEVNHGKPVEDVIYLPSGGLIATAGGNSVKIWDLIGGGRMVYSMESHNKTVTSICVGRVRKENDGAESMEDRILSVGLDGYIKVFDFGNMKVTHSMRFPAPLMSVSFSPDCRTRVIGTSNGIIFAGRRKGKENVESGRVGNVLGFESISEPERRVLKPTYFRYFHRGQSEKPTEGDYLVMRNKKIKLAEHDKLLKKFRHKDALVSVLSRKNRENVVAVMEELVARKKLLKCVSNLDSDELGLLLTFLSKNATMPRYSSLLMGLTKKVIEMRVEDIRNSDALKGHIRNLKRSIEEELRIQHSLQEIQGSLVSLNAVFPSPLFSYKTMARNMFLSPMKLTPTYLCALSTWDFPSLLGEFVQWVGQPSSSISPNLINTSRSSHIGILDINVRK
;
A
#
# COMPACT_ATOMS: atom_id res chain seq x y z
N MET A 1 11.84 -52.79 50.98
CA MET A 1 12.02 -51.38 51.37
C MET A 1 10.95 -50.57 50.68
N ALA A 2 10.18 -49.85 51.48
CA ALA A 2 9.01 -49.09 51.07
C ALA A 2 9.39 -47.87 50.24
N GLU A 3 8.55 -47.49 49.29
CA GLU A 3 8.25 -46.08 49.08
C GLU A 3 6.83 -45.92 48.51
N ILE A 4 6.05 -45.17 49.28
CA ILE A 4 4.63 -44.87 49.11
C ILE A 4 4.50 -43.78 48.04
N ARG A 5 3.60 -43.96 47.05
CA ARG A 5 3.15 -42.88 46.18
C ARG A 5 1.64 -42.69 46.31
N ALA A 6 1.28 -41.48 46.71
CA ALA A 6 -0.07 -41.01 46.90
C ALA A 6 -0.82 -40.88 45.57
N GLU A 7 -2.09 -41.27 45.59
CA GLU A 7 -3.07 -40.99 44.52
C GLU A 7 -3.62 -39.56 44.70
N GLU A 8 -3.61 -38.77 43.63
CA GLU A 8 -4.41 -37.54 43.51
C GLU A 8 -5.56 -37.75 42.50
N PRO A 9 -6.74 -37.18 42.74
CA PRO A 9 -7.95 -37.47 41.96
C PRO A 9 -7.93 -36.79 40.58
N ALA A 10 -8.29 -37.58 39.55
CA ALA A 10 -8.48 -37.13 38.19
C ALA A 10 -9.62 -36.11 38.07
N SER A 11 -9.29 -34.82 37.92
CA SER A 11 -10.24 -33.78 37.55
C SER A 11 -10.73 -34.00 36.12
N THR A 12 -12.03 -34.30 35.99
CA THR A 12 -12.72 -34.48 34.71
C THR A 12 -12.88 -33.12 34.02
N ILE A 13 -11.87 -32.72 33.24
CA ILE A 13 -11.97 -31.55 32.35
C ILE A 13 -12.89 -31.93 31.19
N SER A 14 -14.14 -31.45 31.25
CA SER A 14 -15.09 -31.51 30.14
C SER A 14 -14.49 -30.87 28.90
N LYS A 15 -14.03 -31.68 27.96
CA LYS A 15 -13.57 -31.24 26.64
C LYS A 15 -14.77 -30.80 25.81
N THR A 16 -15.23 -29.56 26.01
CA THR A 16 -16.04 -28.86 25.03
C THR A 16 -15.15 -28.57 23.82
N PHE A 17 -15.42 -29.27 22.72
CA PHE A 17 -14.72 -29.09 21.46
C PHE A 17 -14.86 -27.65 20.96
N LEU A 18 -13.78 -26.87 21.03
CA LEU A 18 -13.65 -25.59 20.35
C LEU A 18 -13.54 -25.85 18.84
N ILE A 19 -14.69 -25.99 18.18
CA ILE A 19 -14.76 -25.94 16.72
C ILE A 19 -14.45 -24.49 16.33
N LYS A 20 -13.19 -24.20 15.99
CA LYS A 20 -12.80 -22.91 15.41
C LYS A 20 -13.71 -22.64 14.21
N PRO A 21 -14.53 -21.58 14.22
CA PRO A 21 -15.32 -21.23 13.04
C PRO A 21 -14.34 -21.02 11.88
N LYS A 22 -14.56 -21.75 10.78
CA LYS A 22 -13.80 -21.61 9.54
C LYS A 22 -14.16 -20.28 8.86
N LEU A 23 -13.82 -19.17 9.49
CA LEU A 23 -13.75 -17.87 8.84
C LEU A 23 -12.28 -17.50 8.79
N LYS A 24 -11.64 -17.80 7.65
CA LYS A 24 -10.49 -17.03 7.20
C LYS A 24 -11.00 -15.62 6.92
N SER A 25 -11.20 -14.81 7.95
CA SER A 25 -11.38 -13.39 7.77
C SER A 25 -10.10 -12.89 7.11
N LYS A 26 -10.20 -12.48 5.84
CA LYS A 26 -9.11 -11.71 5.24
C LYS A 26 -8.85 -10.53 6.18
N PRO A 27 -7.59 -10.27 6.56
CA PRO A 27 -7.29 -9.18 7.47
C PRO A 27 -7.94 -7.91 6.92
N ARG A 28 -8.74 -7.27 7.77
CA ARG A 28 -9.45 -6.03 7.50
C ARG A 28 -8.45 -5.04 6.91
N SER A 29 -8.51 -4.79 5.61
CA SER A 29 -7.77 -3.69 5.00
C SER A 29 -8.29 -2.41 5.65
N LEU A 30 -7.46 -1.78 6.47
CA LEU A 30 -7.72 -0.43 6.97
C LEU A 30 -8.14 0.45 5.78
N PRO A 31 -9.04 1.43 5.97
CA PRO A 31 -9.37 2.35 4.90
C PRO A 31 -8.07 2.94 4.35
N GLN A 32 -7.77 2.64 3.09
CA GLN A 32 -6.51 3.06 2.48
C GLN A 32 -6.47 4.58 2.51
N THR A 33 -5.51 5.14 3.25
CA THR A 33 -5.20 6.57 3.22
C THR A 33 -4.94 6.98 1.76
N PRO A 34 -5.18 8.25 1.38
CA PRO A 34 -4.91 8.71 0.02
C PRO A 34 -3.45 8.43 -0.39
N GLU A 35 -2.52 8.54 0.56
CA GLU A 35 -1.13 8.14 0.38
C GLU A 35 -0.96 6.63 0.20
N SER A 36 -1.70 5.82 0.96
CA SER A 36 -1.69 4.37 0.77
C SER A 36 -2.07 4.00 -0.67
N LYS A 37 -3.12 4.66 -1.19
CA LYS A 37 -3.55 4.53 -2.58
C LYS A 37 -2.47 5.00 -3.56
N TYR A 38 -1.85 6.16 -3.32
CA TYR A 38 -0.76 6.70 -4.13
C TYR A 38 0.37 5.68 -4.29
N TRP A 39 0.91 5.17 -3.18
CA TRP A 39 2.05 4.26 -3.24
C TRP A 39 1.64 2.86 -3.76
N SER A 40 0.42 2.39 -3.48
CA SER A 40 -0.10 1.14 -4.05
C SER A 40 -0.34 1.22 -5.57
N SER A 41 -0.47 2.43 -6.14
CA SER A 41 -0.73 2.61 -7.57
C SER A 41 0.45 2.24 -8.47
N PHE A 42 1.67 2.20 -7.91
CA PHE A 42 2.86 1.75 -8.59
C PHE A 42 2.83 0.21 -8.68
N LYS A 43 2.43 -0.29 -9.85
CA LYS A 43 2.44 -1.73 -10.14
C LYS A 43 3.89 -2.19 -10.26
N SER A 44 4.32 -3.10 -9.39
CA SER A 44 5.66 -3.67 -9.44
C SER A 44 5.78 -4.65 -10.61
N THR A 45 6.55 -4.29 -11.62
CA THR A 45 7.08 -5.22 -12.62
C THR A 45 8.39 -5.79 -12.12
N LYS A 46 8.56 -7.10 -12.29
CA LYS A 46 9.81 -7.78 -11.96
C LYS A 46 10.68 -7.74 -13.20
N ILE A 47 11.92 -7.33 -13.04
CA ILE A 47 12.94 -7.46 -14.07
C ILE A 47 13.81 -8.65 -13.65
N PRO A 48 13.51 -9.87 -14.16
CA PRO A 48 14.35 -11.04 -13.89
C PRO A 48 15.67 -10.93 -14.67
N ASN A 49 16.66 -11.73 -14.26
CA ASN A 49 17.91 -12.06 -14.99
C ASN A 49 19.19 -11.29 -14.61
N LEU A 50 19.26 -10.62 -13.46
CA LEU A 50 20.57 -10.17 -12.94
C LEU A 50 21.05 -11.25 -11.96
N VAL A 51 22.17 -11.90 -12.25
CA VAL A 51 22.64 -13.13 -11.56
C VAL A 51 23.08 -12.89 -10.10
N SER A 52 23.19 -11.63 -9.67
CA SER A 52 23.86 -11.24 -8.42
C SER A 52 23.14 -10.10 -7.70
N SER A 53 23.46 -9.88 -6.41
CA SER A 53 22.89 -8.82 -5.58
C SER A 53 23.06 -7.43 -6.19
N ILE A 54 22.01 -6.63 -6.13
CA ILE A 54 22.03 -5.25 -6.66
C ILE A 54 22.60 -4.33 -5.57
N SER A 55 23.84 -3.91 -5.74
CA SER A 55 24.59 -3.12 -4.75
C SER A 55 24.08 -1.67 -4.68
N SER A 56 23.81 -1.04 -5.83
CA SER A 56 23.33 0.34 -5.89
C SER A 56 22.42 0.60 -7.09
N LEU A 57 21.57 1.60 -6.94
CA LEU A 57 20.64 2.09 -7.95
C LEU A 57 20.71 3.62 -7.99
N SER A 58 20.81 4.20 -9.20
CA SER A 58 20.78 5.65 -9.38
C SER A 58 19.92 6.01 -10.59
N PHE A 59 19.15 7.10 -10.48
CA PHE A 59 18.43 7.69 -11.60
C PHE A 59 19.25 8.82 -12.25
N SER A 60 19.05 9.03 -13.54
CA SER A 60 19.52 10.22 -14.24
C SER A 60 18.62 11.40 -13.88
N PRO A 61 19.22 12.53 -13.45
CA PRO A 61 18.49 13.73 -13.11
C PRO A 61 17.82 14.40 -14.32
N SER A 62 18.39 14.22 -15.53
CA SER A 62 17.80 14.72 -16.77
C SER A 62 16.79 13.73 -17.39
N PRO A 63 15.72 14.21 -18.05
CA PRO A 63 14.81 13.38 -18.83
C PRO A 63 15.59 12.75 -20.00
N PRO A 64 15.39 11.45 -20.33
CA PRO A 64 14.26 10.59 -20.01
C PRO A 64 14.34 9.79 -18.69
N HIS A 65 15.16 10.23 -17.73
CA HIS A 65 15.33 9.61 -16.40
C HIS A 65 15.76 8.14 -16.45
N LEU A 66 16.77 7.83 -17.26
CA LEU A 66 17.40 6.51 -17.28
C LEU A 66 17.81 6.10 -15.86
N PHE A 67 17.69 4.83 -15.50
CA PHE A 67 18.25 4.35 -14.24
C PHE A 67 19.36 3.35 -14.48
N ALA A 68 20.39 3.44 -13.65
CA ALA A 68 21.54 2.54 -13.64
C ALA A 68 21.42 1.60 -12.44
N ALA A 69 21.74 0.32 -12.67
CA ALA A 69 21.83 -0.70 -11.63
C ALA A 69 23.21 -1.34 -11.63
N ALA A 70 23.87 -1.35 -10.47
CA ALA A 70 25.12 -2.07 -10.25
C ALA A 70 24.81 -3.47 -9.73
N TYR A 71 25.43 -4.47 -10.33
CA TYR A 71 25.33 -5.86 -9.93
C TYR A 71 26.59 -6.60 -10.39
N SER A 72 27.24 -7.35 -9.49
CA SER A 72 28.54 -7.98 -9.76
C SER A 72 29.51 -6.98 -10.40
N ALA A 73 30.34 -7.37 -11.36
CA ALA A 73 31.28 -6.52 -12.09
C ALA A 73 30.63 -5.78 -13.29
N SER A 74 29.33 -5.47 -13.24
CA SER A 74 28.62 -4.86 -14.36
C SER A 74 27.64 -3.78 -13.92
N VAL A 75 27.43 -2.81 -14.80
CA VAL A 75 26.43 -1.76 -14.67
C VAL A 75 25.47 -1.84 -15.84
N SER A 76 24.17 -2.01 -15.58
CA SER A 76 23.15 -1.99 -16.61
C SER A 76 22.33 -0.71 -16.53
N LEU A 77 22.05 -0.13 -17.70
CA LEU A 77 21.18 1.02 -17.87
C LEU A 77 19.81 0.55 -18.35
N PHE A 78 18.77 1.14 -17.79
CA PHE A 78 17.39 0.83 -18.13
C PHE A 78 16.63 2.12 -18.44
N SER A 79 15.85 2.06 -19.51
CA SER A 79 14.88 3.11 -19.80
C SER A 79 13.61 2.90 -18.98
N PRO A 80 13.10 3.91 -18.28
CA PRO A 80 11.81 3.80 -17.59
C PRO A 80 10.66 3.50 -18.54
N LEU A 81 10.76 3.91 -19.81
CA LEU A 81 9.71 3.77 -20.83
C LEU A 81 9.49 2.31 -21.23
N SER A 82 10.57 1.54 -21.41
CA SER A 82 10.50 0.10 -21.67
C SER A 82 9.72 -0.65 -20.58
N LEU A 83 9.67 -0.10 -19.35
CA LEU A 83 8.90 -0.69 -18.25
C LEU A 83 7.38 -0.65 -18.47
N SER A 84 6.85 0.28 -19.27
CA SER A 84 5.41 0.32 -19.57
C SER A 84 4.98 -0.67 -20.63
N ASP A 85 5.90 -1.05 -21.50
CA ASP A 85 5.62 -1.83 -22.70
C ASP A 85 5.79 -3.34 -22.47
N GLY A 86 6.27 -3.72 -21.27
CA GLY A 86 6.38 -5.13 -20.84
C GLY A 86 7.65 -5.81 -21.31
N ASP A 87 8.31 -5.29 -22.33
CA ASP A 87 9.64 -5.71 -22.78
C ASP A 87 10.71 -5.00 -21.95
N VAL A 88 11.21 -5.68 -20.91
CA VAL A 88 12.22 -5.12 -20.01
C VAL A 88 13.58 -5.75 -20.29
N SER A 89 14.20 -5.30 -21.37
CA SER A 89 15.62 -5.54 -21.62
C SER A 89 16.46 -4.37 -21.09
N PRO A 90 17.70 -4.63 -20.62
CA PRO A 90 18.65 -3.54 -20.37
C PRO A 90 18.91 -2.80 -21.67
N SER A 91 18.87 -1.46 -21.66
CA SER A 91 19.21 -0.68 -22.86
C SER A 91 20.69 -0.81 -23.20
N SER A 92 21.52 -1.04 -22.17
CA SER A 92 22.95 -1.29 -22.33
C SER A 92 23.56 -1.82 -21.04
N THR A 93 24.64 -2.58 -21.18
CA THR A 93 25.45 -3.12 -20.08
C THR A 93 26.90 -2.73 -20.25
N ILE A 94 27.54 -2.25 -19.19
CA ILE A 94 28.95 -1.89 -19.09
C ILE A 94 29.62 -2.93 -18.20
N SER A 95 30.56 -3.69 -18.75
CA SER A 95 31.26 -4.78 -18.07
C SER A 95 32.78 -4.59 -18.04
N SER A 96 33.24 -3.34 -17.89
CA SER A 96 34.67 -2.98 -17.94
C SER A 96 35.39 -3.09 -16.59
N PHE A 97 34.72 -3.58 -15.55
CA PHE A 97 35.23 -3.63 -14.18
C PHE A 97 35.91 -4.96 -13.89
N SER A 98 37.02 -4.93 -13.14
CA SER A 98 37.74 -6.11 -12.70
C SER A 98 37.07 -6.83 -11.53
N ASP A 99 36.31 -6.09 -10.71
CA ASP A 99 35.66 -6.61 -9.51
C ASP A 99 34.24 -6.02 -9.37
N VAL A 100 33.53 -6.40 -8.31
CA VAL A 100 32.15 -6.01 -8.04
C VAL A 100 32.02 -4.49 -7.95
N VAL A 101 31.04 -3.94 -8.66
CA VAL A 101 30.68 -2.53 -8.62
C VAL A 101 29.89 -2.27 -7.34
N SER A 102 30.40 -1.38 -6.50
CA SER A 102 29.81 -1.07 -5.19
C SER A 102 28.75 0.02 -5.28
N SER A 103 29.01 1.08 -6.04
CA SER A 103 28.12 2.23 -6.12
C SER A 103 28.15 2.92 -7.49
N ILE A 104 27.07 3.65 -7.79
CA ILE A 104 26.90 4.41 -9.02
C ILE A 104 26.30 5.77 -8.70
N SER A 105 26.73 6.79 -9.43
CA SER A 105 26.12 8.12 -9.41
C SER A 105 26.12 8.76 -10.79
N PHE A 106 24.97 9.32 -11.18
CA PHE A 106 24.86 10.17 -12.37
C PHE A 106 25.30 11.59 -12.03
N ARG A 107 25.96 12.25 -12.99
CA ARG A 107 26.16 13.70 -12.94
C ARG A 107 24.83 14.41 -13.15
N ASN A 108 24.70 15.65 -12.64
CA ASN A 108 23.47 16.44 -12.75
C ASN A 108 22.96 16.68 -14.20
N ASP A 109 23.85 16.62 -15.21
CA ASP A 109 23.43 16.69 -16.62
C ASP A 109 22.86 15.37 -17.16
N GLY A 110 23.10 14.25 -16.48
CA GLY A 110 22.79 12.88 -16.93
C GLY A 110 23.66 12.37 -18.08
N LEU A 111 24.69 13.11 -18.48
CA LEU A 111 25.62 12.71 -19.55
C LEU A 111 26.75 11.79 -19.05
N LEU A 112 27.22 12.01 -17.82
CA LEU A 112 28.29 11.22 -17.22
C LEU A 112 27.76 10.32 -16.11
N LEU A 113 28.35 9.13 -16.02
CA LEU A 113 28.09 8.14 -14.99
C LEU A 113 29.42 7.81 -14.30
N ALA A 114 29.48 7.93 -12.97
CA ALA A 114 30.59 7.43 -12.19
C ALA A 114 30.19 6.11 -11.54
N ALA A 115 31.10 5.14 -11.57
CA ALA A 115 30.95 3.86 -10.91
C ALA A 115 32.23 3.49 -10.17
N SER A 116 32.08 2.97 -8.96
CA SER A 116 33.18 2.52 -8.11
C SER A 116 33.21 1.00 -8.02
N ASP A 117 34.41 0.42 -7.99
CA ASP A 117 34.61 -1.01 -7.79
C ASP A 117 35.27 -1.35 -6.45
N LEU A 118 35.19 -2.64 -6.08
CA LEU A 118 35.87 -3.15 -4.90
C LEU A 118 37.40 -3.28 -5.07
N SER A 119 37.94 -3.10 -6.28
CA SER A 119 39.39 -3.12 -6.51
C SER A 119 40.09 -1.81 -6.13
N GLY A 120 39.32 -0.77 -5.79
CA GLY A 120 39.85 0.54 -5.40
C GLY A 120 39.77 1.59 -6.52
N LEU A 121 39.16 1.26 -7.65
CA LEU A 121 39.16 2.08 -8.86
C LEU A 121 37.77 2.72 -9.08
N VAL A 122 37.79 4.00 -9.43
CA VAL A 122 36.58 4.75 -9.83
C VAL A 122 36.66 5.08 -11.32
N GLN A 123 35.67 4.62 -12.09
CA GLN A 123 35.58 4.87 -13.54
C GLN A 123 34.47 5.87 -13.83
N VAL A 124 34.75 6.84 -14.71
CA VAL A 124 33.75 7.76 -15.24
C VAL A 124 33.49 7.42 -16.70
N PHE A 125 32.22 7.23 -17.04
CA PHE A 125 31.75 6.87 -18.37
C PHE A 125 30.89 7.98 -18.94
N ASP A 126 30.93 8.11 -20.26
CA ASP A 126 29.86 8.78 -20.99
C ASP A 126 28.70 7.80 -21.22
N VAL A 127 27.49 8.23 -20.89
CA VAL A 127 26.26 7.43 -20.98
C VAL A 127 25.91 7.09 -22.42
N LYS A 128 26.23 7.99 -23.38
CA LYS A 128 25.90 7.78 -24.80
C LYS A 128 26.87 6.82 -25.48
N THR A 129 28.17 7.10 -25.40
CA THR A 129 29.21 6.31 -26.06
C THR A 129 29.59 5.05 -25.28
N ARG A 130 29.31 5.02 -23.97
CA ARG A 130 29.60 3.91 -23.05
C ARG A 130 31.09 3.62 -22.91
N THR A 131 31.93 4.58 -23.28
CA THR A 131 33.37 4.46 -23.16
C THR A 131 33.81 4.98 -21.79
N PRO A 132 34.79 4.32 -21.14
CA PRO A 132 35.42 4.87 -19.95
C PRO A 132 36.25 6.09 -20.37
N LEU A 133 35.85 7.27 -19.90
CA LEU A 133 36.57 8.52 -20.15
C LEU A 133 37.75 8.67 -19.19
N ARG A 134 37.52 8.37 -17.90
CA ARG A 134 38.48 8.60 -16.81
C ARG A 134 38.58 7.36 -15.91
N ARG A 135 39.78 7.09 -15.40
CA ARG A 135 40.05 6.00 -14.44
C ARG A 135 40.83 6.56 -13.24
N LEU A 136 40.12 6.88 -12.18
CA LEU A 136 40.67 7.45 -10.96
C LEU A 136 41.16 6.29 -10.06
N ARG A 137 42.48 6.06 -10.04
CA ARG A 137 43.14 5.06 -9.18
C ARG A 137 43.67 5.75 -7.95
N SER A 138 43.11 5.45 -6.78
CA SER A 138 43.44 6.27 -5.62
C SER A 138 43.25 5.66 -4.27
N HIS A 139 42.32 4.72 -4.13
CA HIS A 139 42.12 3.99 -2.89
C HIS A 139 42.91 2.70 -2.97
N THR A 140 43.57 2.37 -1.86
CA THR A 140 44.32 1.12 -1.70
C THR A 140 43.40 -0.04 -1.35
N ARG A 141 42.22 0.25 -0.78
CA ARG A 141 41.17 -0.69 -0.42
C ARG A 141 39.89 -0.46 -1.22
N PRO A 142 38.90 -1.35 -1.09
CA PRO A 142 37.63 -1.23 -1.80
C PRO A 142 36.95 0.12 -1.61
N VAL A 143 36.54 0.75 -2.72
CA VAL A 143 35.70 1.95 -2.70
C VAL A 143 34.26 1.52 -2.51
N ARG A 144 33.56 2.12 -1.55
CA ARG A 144 32.17 1.75 -1.20
C ARG A 144 31.14 2.68 -1.78
N PHE A 145 31.47 3.96 -1.94
CA PHE A 145 30.58 4.94 -2.52
C PHE A 145 31.30 5.88 -3.50
N VAL A 146 30.55 6.37 -4.48
CA VAL A 146 30.87 7.47 -5.37
C VAL A 146 29.64 8.34 -5.54
N LYS A 147 29.81 9.66 -5.45
CA LYS A 147 28.73 10.64 -5.61
C LYS A 147 29.20 11.87 -6.36
N TYR A 148 28.40 12.30 -7.32
CA TYR A 148 28.51 13.64 -7.88
C TYR A 148 27.80 14.66 -6.97
N PRO A 149 28.39 15.83 -6.73
CA PRO A 149 27.66 16.99 -6.22
C PRO A 149 26.47 17.32 -7.13
N VAL A 150 25.39 17.83 -6.53
CA VAL A 150 24.17 18.19 -7.29
C VAL A 150 24.38 19.50 -8.06
N LEU A 151 25.02 20.47 -7.43
CA LEU A 151 25.22 21.82 -7.98
C LEU A 151 26.49 21.94 -8.82
N ASP A 152 27.52 21.19 -8.46
CA ASP A 152 28.79 21.17 -9.19
C ASP A 152 28.90 19.98 -10.14
N LYS A 153 29.54 20.20 -11.30
CA LYS A 153 29.70 19.24 -12.39
C LYS A 153 31.14 18.79 -12.58
N LEU A 154 32.08 19.46 -11.93
CA LEU A 154 33.51 19.25 -12.13
C LEU A 154 34.07 18.24 -11.14
N HIS A 155 33.57 18.26 -9.91
CA HIS A 155 34.12 17.42 -8.86
C HIS A 155 33.35 16.13 -8.60
N LEU A 156 33.99 15.20 -7.91
CA LEU A 156 33.45 13.89 -7.55
C LEU A 156 33.92 13.49 -6.14
N LEU A 157 33.03 12.91 -5.34
CA LEU A 157 33.34 12.36 -4.02
C LEU A 157 33.44 10.84 -4.10
N SER A 158 34.48 10.28 -3.48
CA SER A 158 34.60 8.83 -3.29
C SER A 158 35.15 8.49 -1.92
N GLY A 159 34.77 7.34 -1.39
CA GLY A 159 35.33 6.82 -0.14
C GLY A 159 35.03 5.35 0.04
N GLY A 160 35.73 4.73 0.99
CA GLY A 160 35.62 3.29 1.18
C GLY A 160 36.28 2.78 2.44
N ASP A 161 36.81 1.57 2.33
CA ASP A 161 37.34 0.81 3.47
C ASP A 161 38.72 1.34 3.95
N ASP A 162 39.30 2.33 3.26
CA ASP A 162 40.50 3.04 3.69
C ASP A 162 40.25 4.09 4.79
N ALA A 163 38.99 4.29 5.21
CA ALA A 163 38.56 5.34 6.14
C ALA A 163 38.82 6.79 5.67
N VAL A 164 39.29 6.97 4.43
CA VAL A 164 39.55 8.26 3.79
C VAL A 164 38.46 8.55 2.77
N VAL A 165 37.99 9.81 2.76
CA VAL A 165 37.11 10.32 1.72
C VAL A 165 37.91 11.28 0.84
N LYS A 166 37.82 11.11 -0.48
CA LYS A 166 38.59 11.87 -1.46
C LYS A 166 37.66 12.72 -2.31
N PHE A 167 38.02 13.99 -2.46
CA PHE A 167 37.39 14.94 -3.37
C PHE A 167 38.25 15.08 -4.63
N TRP A 168 37.65 14.79 -5.78
CA TRP A 168 38.31 14.67 -7.07
C TRP A 168 37.95 15.81 -7.99
N ASP A 169 38.91 16.25 -8.80
CA ASP A 169 38.60 16.94 -10.05
C ASP A 169 38.54 15.92 -11.20
N VAL A 170 37.39 15.82 -11.86
CA VAL A 170 37.16 14.86 -12.96
C VAL A 170 37.94 15.23 -14.22
N ALA A 171 38.22 16.52 -14.44
CA ALA A 171 38.96 16.97 -15.61
C ALA A 171 40.46 16.66 -15.48
N GLY A 172 41.05 16.99 -14.32
CA GLY A 172 42.47 16.79 -14.02
C GLY A 172 42.85 15.38 -13.56
N GLU A 173 41.89 14.49 -13.30
CA GLU A 173 42.13 13.17 -12.69
C GLU A 173 42.92 13.24 -11.37
N SER A 174 42.90 14.38 -10.70
CA SER A 174 43.68 14.68 -9.51
C SER A 174 42.80 14.72 -8.25
N VAL A 175 43.42 14.37 -7.12
CA VAL A 175 42.81 14.58 -5.81
C VAL A 175 42.98 16.05 -5.44
N VAL A 176 41.87 16.72 -5.15
CA VAL A 176 41.86 18.09 -4.65
C VAL A 176 42.01 18.09 -3.13
N LEU A 177 41.26 17.23 -2.42
CA LEU A 177 41.31 17.11 -0.96
C LEU A 177 41.20 15.66 -0.51
N ASP A 178 42.04 15.30 0.47
CA ASP A 178 41.93 14.07 1.26
C ASP A 178 41.32 14.40 2.62
N LEU A 179 40.15 13.84 2.91
CA LEU A 179 39.38 14.10 4.12
C LEU A 179 39.59 12.94 5.08
N MET A 180 40.43 13.17 6.08
CA MET A 180 40.79 12.20 7.10
C MET A 180 40.11 12.56 8.42
N GLY A 181 39.45 11.59 9.05
CA GLY A 181 38.81 11.83 10.35
C GLY A 181 37.85 10.74 10.80
N HIS A 182 37.44 9.85 9.90
CA HIS A 182 36.78 8.60 10.27
C HIS A 182 37.78 7.60 10.82
N LYS A 183 37.32 6.77 11.76
CA LYS A 183 38.15 5.74 12.40
C LYS A 183 37.99 4.36 11.78
N ASP A 184 36.93 4.17 11.00
CA ASP A 184 36.54 2.89 10.40
C ASP A 184 35.95 3.13 8.99
N TYR A 185 35.55 2.05 8.31
CA TYR A 185 35.08 2.04 6.93
C TYR A 185 33.97 3.06 6.67
N VAL A 186 34.16 3.89 5.64
CA VAL A 186 33.14 4.86 5.19
C VAL A 186 32.29 4.22 4.11
N ARG A 187 30.99 4.12 4.35
CA ARG A 187 30.08 3.29 3.53
C ARG A 187 29.20 4.10 2.61
N CYS A 188 28.86 5.31 3.02
CA CYS A 188 27.95 6.18 2.29
C CYS A 188 28.36 7.64 2.40
N SER A 189 27.91 8.42 1.42
CA SER A 189 27.94 9.87 1.47
C SER A 189 26.76 10.45 0.73
N ASP A 190 26.45 11.70 1.04
CA ASP A 190 25.54 12.51 0.22
C ASP A 190 25.99 13.97 0.18
N CYS A 191 25.60 14.66 -0.89
CA CYS A 191 25.97 16.04 -1.16
C CYS A 191 24.82 16.97 -0.78
N SER A 192 25.13 18.14 -0.24
CA SER A 192 24.08 19.14 0.06
C SER A 192 23.40 19.60 -1.23
N PRO A 193 22.05 19.66 -1.25
CA PRO A 193 21.32 20.19 -2.40
C PRO A 193 21.38 21.73 -2.50
N VAL A 194 21.82 22.42 -1.43
CA VAL A 194 21.82 23.88 -1.33
C VAL A 194 23.22 24.47 -1.59
N SER A 195 24.26 23.75 -1.20
CA SER A 195 25.65 24.23 -1.28
C SER A 195 26.54 23.16 -1.92
N PRO A 196 27.34 23.49 -2.96
CA PRO A 196 28.22 22.51 -3.60
C PRO A 196 29.35 22.02 -2.68
N ASP A 197 29.73 22.84 -1.70
CA ASP A 197 30.93 22.60 -0.88
C ASP A 197 30.65 21.77 0.38
N LEU A 198 29.38 21.52 0.72
CA LEU A 198 28.99 20.74 1.90
C LEU A 198 28.59 19.32 1.53
N PHE A 199 29.12 18.36 2.26
CA PHE A 199 28.82 16.95 2.08
C PHE A 199 28.82 16.22 3.43
N VAL A 200 28.08 15.12 3.48
CA VAL A 200 27.95 14.28 4.68
C VAL A 200 28.47 12.89 4.37
N THR A 201 29.18 12.29 5.32
CA THR A 201 29.71 10.94 5.22
C THR A 201 29.28 10.11 6.42
N GLY A 202 28.91 8.85 6.18
CA GLY A 202 28.54 7.89 7.21
C GLY A 202 29.56 6.74 7.29
N SER A 203 29.98 6.42 8.50
CA SER A 203 30.97 5.37 8.77
C SER A 203 30.45 4.31 9.73
N TYR A 204 31.12 3.16 9.70
CA TYR A 204 30.93 2.09 10.68
C TYR A 204 31.47 2.42 12.07
N ASP A 205 32.22 3.53 12.23
CA ASP A 205 32.58 4.11 13.53
C ASP A 205 31.38 4.69 14.32
N HIS A 206 30.17 4.53 13.79
CA HIS A 206 28.88 4.99 14.32
C HIS A 206 28.69 6.51 14.24
N THR A 207 29.62 7.21 13.59
CA THR A 207 29.57 8.66 13.42
C THR A 207 29.18 9.04 12.00
N VAL A 208 28.50 10.17 11.92
CA VAL A 208 28.18 10.86 10.68
C VAL A 208 28.87 12.20 10.74
N LYS A 209 29.72 12.48 9.76
CA LYS A 209 30.53 13.70 9.70
C LYS A 209 30.07 14.59 8.57
N VAL A 210 29.97 15.88 8.85
CA VAL A 210 29.70 16.93 7.87
C VAL A 210 31.01 17.64 7.58
N TRP A 211 31.26 17.85 6.30
CA TRP A 211 32.49 18.45 5.81
C TRP A 211 32.18 19.67 4.96
N ASP A 212 33.09 20.62 4.97
CA ASP A 212 33.08 21.80 4.10
C ASP A 212 34.41 21.84 3.34
N VAL A 213 34.34 21.81 2.00
CA VAL A 213 35.51 21.85 1.11
C VAL A 213 36.35 23.12 1.34
N ARG A 214 35.72 24.22 1.77
CA ARG A 214 36.39 25.52 1.92
C ARG A 214 37.25 25.61 3.19
N VAL A 215 37.02 24.71 4.14
CA VAL A 215 37.79 24.70 5.39
C VAL A 215 39.08 23.92 5.15
N GLU A 216 40.15 24.67 4.87
CA GLU A 216 41.50 24.13 4.80
C GLU A 216 41.86 23.46 6.14
N ASN A 217 42.18 22.16 6.09
CA ASN A 217 42.69 21.25 7.15
C ASN A 217 41.97 19.91 7.25
N SER A 218 41.04 19.58 6.35
CA SER A 218 40.40 18.26 6.34
C SER A 218 39.78 17.89 7.69
N ARG A 219 39.20 18.86 8.40
CA ARG A 219 38.47 18.66 9.65
C ARG A 219 36.97 18.70 9.41
N SER A 220 36.24 17.80 10.05
CA SER A 220 34.77 17.79 9.99
C SER A 220 34.20 18.99 10.75
N VAL A 221 33.28 19.71 10.12
CA VAL A 221 32.59 20.88 10.70
C VAL A 221 31.64 20.44 11.82
N LEU A 222 30.98 19.30 11.63
CA LEU A 222 30.04 18.74 12.59
C LEU A 222 30.21 17.22 12.63
N GLU A 223 30.13 16.65 13.83
CA GLU A 223 30.13 15.21 14.06
C GLU A 223 28.88 14.83 14.86
N VAL A 224 28.17 13.82 14.37
CA VAL A 224 26.91 13.33 14.96
C VAL A 224 27.05 11.84 15.23
N ASN A 225 26.66 11.39 16.42
CA ASN A 225 26.74 9.98 16.80
C ASN A 225 25.40 9.26 16.62
N HIS A 226 25.33 8.30 15.69
CA HIS A 226 24.13 7.50 15.42
C HIS A 226 23.95 6.36 16.43
N GLY A 227 25.03 5.88 17.06
CA GLY A 227 25.05 4.79 18.05
C GLY A 227 24.98 3.38 17.46
N LYS A 228 24.95 3.24 16.14
CA LYS A 228 25.03 1.97 15.38
C LYS A 228 25.81 2.20 14.09
N PRO A 229 26.36 1.15 13.44
CA PRO A 229 27.00 1.29 12.13
C PRO A 229 26.05 1.91 11.11
N VAL A 230 26.53 2.93 10.40
CA VAL A 230 25.75 3.70 9.43
C VAL A 230 25.89 3.06 8.05
N GLU A 231 24.77 2.69 7.44
CA GLU A 231 24.73 2.07 6.11
C GLU A 231 24.47 3.10 5.01
N ASP A 232 23.57 4.06 5.25
CA ASP A 232 23.20 5.08 4.26
C ASP A 232 22.88 6.43 4.91
N VAL A 233 23.13 7.52 4.18
CA VAL A 233 22.86 8.90 4.61
C VAL A 233 22.33 9.70 3.44
N ILE A 234 21.34 10.56 3.69
CA ILE A 234 20.77 11.43 2.67
C ILE A 234 20.44 12.81 3.23
N TYR A 235 20.66 13.85 2.42
CA TYR A 235 20.16 15.19 2.67
C TYR A 235 18.67 15.27 2.34
N LEU A 236 17.91 15.95 3.21
CA LEU A 236 16.56 16.35 2.84
C LEU A 236 16.61 17.53 1.87
N PRO A 237 15.63 17.70 0.97
CA PRO A 237 15.70 18.70 -0.10
C PRO A 237 15.79 20.16 0.37
N SER A 238 15.41 20.44 1.63
CA SER A 238 15.59 21.76 2.25
C SER A 238 17.04 22.07 2.64
N GLY A 239 17.94 21.10 2.65
CA GLY A 239 19.36 21.24 3.00
C GLY A 239 19.67 21.40 4.50
N GLY A 240 18.68 21.76 5.33
CA GLY A 240 18.89 21.93 6.78
C GLY A 240 18.82 20.65 7.61
N LEU A 241 18.25 19.57 7.04
CA LEU A 241 18.02 18.30 7.72
C LEU A 241 18.73 17.16 7.00
N ILE A 242 19.24 16.19 7.76
CA ILE A 242 19.78 14.93 7.23
C ILE A 242 19.04 13.74 7.81
N ALA A 243 18.95 12.67 7.03
CA ALA A 243 18.43 11.39 7.49
C ALA A 243 19.52 10.31 7.40
N THR A 244 19.71 9.56 8.50
CA THR A 244 20.76 8.56 8.63
C THR A 244 20.14 7.18 8.89
N ALA A 245 20.52 6.17 8.11
CA ALA A 245 20.18 4.77 8.32
C ALA A 245 21.33 4.07 9.04
N GLY A 246 21.06 3.47 10.18
CA GLY A 246 22.03 2.61 10.84
C GLY A 246 21.37 1.62 11.76
N GLY A 247 21.81 0.35 11.66
CA GLY A 247 21.10 -0.78 12.24
C GLY A 247 19.62 -0.76 11.85
N ASN A 248 18.74 -0.91 12.83
CA ASN A 248 17.29 -1.04 12.61
C ASN A 248 16.53 0.31 12.57
N SER A 249 17.25 1.42 12.71
CA SER A 249 16.67 2.73 12.95
C SER A 249 17.08 3.76 11.91
N VAL A 250 16.14 4.59 11.49
CA VAL A 250 16.41 5.80 10.70
C VAL A 250 16.27 7.01 11.61
N LYS A 251 17.30 7.85 11.70
CA LYS A 251 17.28 9.06 12.53
C LYS A 251 17.31 10.30 11.65
N ILE A 252 16.64 11.36 12.09
CA ILE A 252 16.63 12.66 11.43
C ILE A 252 17.33 13.66 12.33
N TRP A 253 18.27 14.41 11.75
CA TRP A 253 19.10 15.37 12.46
C TRP A 253 18.96 16.76 11.86
N ASP A 254 18.99 17.75 12.73
CA ASP A 254 19.03 19.15 12.37
C ASP A 254 20.48 19.67 12.34
N LEU A 255 20.94 20.03 11.14
CA LEU A 255 22.28 20.56 10.94
C LEU A 255 22.39 22.00 11.41
N ILE A 256 21.34 22.81 11.21
CA ILE A 256 21.31 24.22 11.60
C ILE A 256 21.30 24.34 13.13
N GLY A 257 20.58 23.44 13.79
CA GLY A 257 20.54 23.31 15.26
C GLY A 257 21.81 22.72 15.90
N GLY A 258 22.88 22.51 15.14
CA GLY A 258 24.16 21.98 15.65
C GLY A 258 24.18 20.46 15.83
N GLY A 259 23.47 19.71 15.00
CA GLY A 259 23.47 18.24 15.02
C GLY A 259 22.48 17.62 16.01
N ARG A 260 21.40 18.33 16.35
CA ARG A 260 20.38 17.80 17.28
C ARG A 260 19.55 16.73 16.61
N MET A 261 19.28 15.63 17.33
CA MET A 261 18.35 14.60 16.87
C MET A 261 16.92 15.13 16.98
N VAL A 262 16.23 15.26 15.84
CA VAL A 262 14.81 15.65 15.83
C VAL A 262 13.94 14.44 16.11
N TYR A 263 14.28 13.29 15.51
CA TYR A 263 13.44 12.09 15.61
C TYR A 263 14.20 10.81 15.27
N SER A 264 13.75 9.71 15.88
CA SER A 264 14.25 8.36 15.64
C SER A 264 13.09 7.43 15.26
N MET A 265 13.23 6.75 14.13
CA MET A 265 12.29 5.75 13.62
C MET A 265 12.85 4.34 13.84
N GLU A 266 12.32 3.62 14.82
CA GLU A 266 12.66 2.20 15.05
C GLU A 266 11.57 1.29 14.52
N SER A 267 11.43 1.29 13.20
CA SER A 267 10.35 0.51 12.57
C SER A 267 10.84 -0.81 11.98
N HIS A 268 12.06 -0.90 11.48
CA HIS A 268 12.56 -2.09 10.80
C HIS A 268 12.99 -3.16 11.80
N ASN A 269 12.83 -4.43 11.43
CA ASN A 269 13.25 -5.55 12.30
C ASN A 269 14.72 -5.92 12.10
N LYS A 270 15.25 -5.65 10.90
CA LYS A 270 16.64 -5.88 10.52
C LYS A 270 17.29 -4.55 10.09
N THR A 271 18.54 -4.62 9.68
CA THR A 271 19.29 -3.45 9.24
C THR A 271 18.65 -2.77 8.03
N VAL A 272 18.58 -1.44 8.09
CA VAL A 272 18.17 -0.57 7.00
C VAL A 272 19.39 -0.39 6.10
N THR A 273 19.27 -0.81 4.84
CA THR A 273 20.40 -0.85 3.90
C THR A 273 20.50 0.42 3.07
N SER A 274 19.37 1.03 2.71
CA SER A 274 19.37 2.23 1.88
C SER A 274 18.16 3.11 2.16
N ILE A 275 18.36 4.42 1.99
CA ILE A 275 17.34 5.46 2.09
C ILE A 275 17.31 6.25 0.78
N CYS A 276 16.11 6.67 0.37
CA CYS A 276 15.94 7.59 -0.75
C CYS A 276 14.85 8.63 -0.41
N VAL A 277 14.99 9.86 -0.90
CA VAL A 277 13.92 10.86 -0.85
C VAL A 277 13.01 10.68 -2.07
N GLY A 278 11.73 10.41 -1.84
CA GLY A 278 10.71 10.36 -2.87
C GLY A 278 9.77 11.55 -2.76
N ARG A 279 9.53 12.27 -3.86
CA ARG A 279 8.53 13.35 -3.88
C ARG A 279 7.16 12.81 -4.23
N VAL A 280 6.16 13.22 -3.46
CA VAL A 280 4.76 12.89 -3.68
C VAL A 280 4.06 14.12 -4.24
N ARG A 281 3.58 14.00 -5.47
CA ARG A 281 2.70 14.99 -6.07
C ARG A 281 1.32 14.90 -5.44
N LYS A 282 0.93 15.94 -4.71
CA LYS A 282 -0.41 16.08 -4.13
C LYS A 282 -1.21 17.09 -4.94
N GLU A 283 -2.28 16.60 -5.57
CA GLU A 283 -3.28 17.45 -6.21
C GLU A 283 -4.30 17.85 -5.14
N ASN A 284 -4.05 18.96 -4.45
CA ASN A 284 -5.03 19.62 -3.60
C ASN A 284 -5.51 20.88 -4.33
N ASP A 285 -6.82 20.99 -4.61
CA ASP A 285 -7.51 22.21 -5.06
C ASP A 285 -6.72 23.14 -6.02
N GLY A 286 -6.21 22.60 -7.12
CA GLY A 286 -5.60 23.39 -8.20
C GLY A 286 -4.16 23.90 -7.94
N ALA A 287 -3.61 23.72 -6.73
CA ALA A 287 -2.22 24.03 -6.42
C ALA A 287 -1.39 22.74 -6.34
N GLU A 288 -0.41 22.60 -7.24
CA GLU A 288 0.51 21.46 -7.25
C GLU A 288 1.52 21.61 -6.10
N SER A 289 1.27 20.95 -4.97
CA SER A 289 2.25 20.84 -3.88
C SER A 289 3.03 19.53 -4.01
N MET A 290 4.35 19.65 -4.03
CA MET A 290 5.27 18.52 -3.95
C MET A 290 5.64 18.35 -2.48
N GLU A 291 5.21 17.24 -1.89
CA GLU A 291 5.59 16.91 -0.52
C GLU A 291 6.66 15.81 -0.57
N ASP A 292 7.79 16.04 0.09
CA ASP A 292 8.86 15.06 0.13
C ASP A 292 8.57 13.98 1.18
N ARG A 293 9.03 12.76 0.90
CA ARG A 293 8.92 11.59 1.78
C ARG A 293 10.25 10.86 1.81
N ILE A 294 10.53 10.22 2.94
CA ILE A 294 11.70 9.37 3.09
C ILE A 294 11.27 7.93 2.84
N LEU A 295 11.93 7.24 1.92
CA LEU A 295 11.78 5.83 1.63
C LEU A 295 12.91 5.09 2.31
N SER A 296 12.61 4.26 3.31
CA SER A 296 13.58 3.39 3.96
C SER A 296 13.38 1.95 3.54
N VAL A 297 14.50 1.28 3.26
CA VAL A 297 14.52 -0.10 2.77
C VAL A 297 15.45 -0.94 3.63
N GLY A 298 15.01 -2.15 3.99
CA GLY A 298 15.78 -3.02 4.89
C GLY A 298 15.87 -4.48 4.43
N LEU A 299 16.81 -5.20 5.05
CA LEU A 299 16.99 -6.64 4.88
C LEU A 299 15.82 -7.48 5.38
N ASP A 300 14.84 -6.86 6.05
CA ASP A 300 13.59 -7.48 6.45
C ASP A 300 12.60 -7.69 5.28
N GLY A 301 12.93 -7.16 4.10
CA GLY A 301 12.07 -7.24 2.92
C GLY A 301 10.98 -6.17 2.91
N TYR A 302 11.09 -5.14 3.75
CA TYR A 302 10.14 -4.04 3.81
C TYR A 302 10.70 -2.77 3.20
N ILE A 303 9.83 -2.09 2.44
CA ILE A 303 9.96 -0.65 2.18
C ILE A 303 8.97 0.07 3.06
N LYS A 304 9.43 1.13 3.70
CA LYS A 304 8.58 2.01 4.50
C LYS A 304 8.71 3.42 3.99
N VAL A 305 7.55 4.07 3.87
CA VAL A 305 7.44 5.46 3.49
C VAL A 305 7.15 6.26 4.74
N PHE A 306 8.01 7.22 4.99
CA PHE A 306 7.93 8.11 6.14
C PHE A 306 7.64 9.54 5.68
N ASP A 307 6.68 10.14 6.37
CA ASP A 307 6.39 11.55 6.29
C ASP A 307 7.11 12.27 7.43
N PHE A 308 8.09 13.11 7.08
CA PHE A 308 8.86 13.90 8.03
C PHE A 308 8.17 15.21 8.43
N GLY A 309 7.03 15.57 7.84
CA GLY A 309 6.20 16.66 8.37
C GLY A 309 5.36 16.18 9.57
N ASN A 310 4.72 15.02 9.42
CA ASN A 310 3.86 14.42 10.45
C ASN A 310 4.59 13.44 11.40
N MET A 311 5.88 13.19 11.15
CA MET A 311 6.72 12.23 11.88
C MET A 311 6.07 10.85 12.03
N LYS A 312 5.51 10.33 10.92
CA LYS A 312 4.78 9.06 10.92
C LYS A 312 5.08 8.23 9.68
N VAL A 313 5.14 6.92 9.87
CA VAL A 313 5.17 5.95 8.76
C VAL A 313 3.79 5.91 8.11
N THR A 314 3.71 6.30 6.83
CA THR A 314 2.44 6.42 6.10
C THR A 314 2.12 5.16 5.31
N HIS A 315 3.14 4.48 4.79
CA HIS A 315 2.98 3.24 4.05
C HIS A 315 4.08 2.23 4.39
N SER A 316 3.72 0.95 4.45
CA SER A 316 4.66 -0.18 4.46
C SER A 316 4.31 -1.17 3.36
N MET A 317 5.29 -1.63 2.57
CA MET A 317 5.10 -2.71 1.59
C MET A 317 6.11 -3.81 1.83
N ARG A 318 5.68 -5.05 1.60
CA ARG A 318 6.51 -6.24 1.76
C ARG A 318 6.89 -6.81 0.39
N PHE A 319 8.16 -7.14 0.24
CA PHE A 319 8.72 -7.86 -0.89
C PHE A 319 9.15 -9.28 -0.47
N PRO A 320 9.22 -10.23 -1.42
CA PRO A 320 9.53 -11.63 -1.12
C PRO A 320 11.02 -11.86 -0.79
N ALA A 321 11.91 -10.95 -1.18
CA ALA A 321 13.35 -11.04 -0.98
C ALA A 321 13.84 -9.87 -0.10
N PRO A 322 14.99 -10.00 0.58
CA PRO A 322 15.57 -8.89 1.32
C PRO A 322 16.05 -7.82 0.34
N LEU A 323 15.84 -6.57 0.72
CA LEU A 323 16.07 -5.43 -0.14
C LEU A 323 17.43 -4.81 0.20
N MET A 324 18.15 -4.36 -0.83
CA MET A 324 19.51 -3.83 -0.70
C MET A 324 19.56 -2.34 -1.02
N SER A 325 18.96 -1.94 -2.14
CA SER A 325 19.03 -0.57 -2.66
C SER A 325 17.65 -0.08 -3.08
N VAL A 326 17.43 1.23 -2.99
CA VAL A 326 16.20 1.88 -3.42
C VAL A 326 16.51 3.17 -4.14
N SER A 327 15.76 3.45 -5.20
CA SER A 327 15.87 4.70 -5.92
C SER A 327 14.50 5.14 -6.42
N PHE A 328 14.30 6.45 -6.46
CA PHE A 328 13.06 7.08 -6.91
C PHE A 328 13.36 8.07 -8.02
N SER A 329 12.54 8.04 -9.05
CA SER A 329 12.71 8.94 -10.19
C SER A 329 12.44 10.39 -9.81
N PRO A 330 13.23 11.35 -10.32
CA PRO A 330 12.96 12.77 -10.12
C PRO A 330 11.56 13.23 -10.56
N ASP A 331 10.99 12.59 -11.59
CA ASP A 331 9.64 12.86 -12.12
C ASP A 331 8.50 12.25 -11.30
N CYS A 332 8.82 11.52 -10.23
CA CYS A 332 7.89 10.84 -9.34
C CYS A 332 7.02 9.75 -10.00
N ARG A 333 7.39 9.29 -11.21
CA ARG A 333 6.60 8.30 -11.97
C ARG A 333 7.11 6.89 -11.76
N THR A 334 8.40 6.71 -11.49
CA THR A 334 9.01 5.39 -11.33
C THR A 334 9.76 5.23 -10.01
N ARG A 335 9.64 4.05 -9.42
CA ARG A 335 10.45 3.63 -8.29
C ARG A 335 11.15 2.33 -8.64
N VAL A 336 12.37 2.15 -8.17
CA VAL A 336 13.17 0.96 -8.45
C VAL A 336 13.76 0.48 -7.14
N ILE A 337 13.65 -0.83 -6.90
CA ILE A 337 14.11 -1.48 -5.68
C ILE A 337 14.97 -2.67 -6.08
N GLY A 338 16.18 -2.73 -5.54
CA GLY A 338 17.13 -3.81 -5.75
C GLY A 338 17.09 -4.81 -4.59
N THR A 339 17.18 -6.10 -4.92
CA THR A 339 17.23 -7.18 -3.93
C THR A 339 18.60 -7.83 -3.86
N SER A 340 18.86 -8.58 -2.77
CA SER A 340 20.06 -9.41 -2.67
C SER A 340 20.13 -10.53 -3.71
N ASN A 341 18.98 -10.97 -4.24
CA ASN A 341 18.89 -12.11 -5.15
C ASN A 341 18.98 -11.69 -6.63
N GLY A 342 19.32 -10.43 -6.90
CA GLY A 342 19.45 -9.90 -8.27
C GLY A 342 18.13 -9.68 -9.00
N ILE A 343 17.02 -9.58 -8.27
CA ILE A 343 15.73 -9.18 -8.83
C ILE A 343 15.57 -7.68 -8.61
N ILE A 344 15.31 -6.94 -9.69
CA ILE A 344 14.87 -5.55 -9.61
C ILE A 344 13.34 -5.51 -9.62
N PHE A 345 12.75 -4.86 -8.62
CA PHE A 345 11.35 -4.49 -8.61
C PHE A 345 11.21 -3.04 -9.03
N ALA A 346 10.80 -2.81 -10.27
CA ALA A 346 10.52 -1.48 -10.76
C ALA A 346 9.00 -1.25 -10.77
N GLY A 347 8.54 -0.10 -10.32
CA GLY A 347 7.13 0.26 -10.32
C GLY A 347 6.93 1.56 -11.05
N ARG A 348 6.12 1.56 -12.11
CA ARG A 348 5.76 2.78 -12.84
C ARG A 348 4.29 3.13 -12.65
N ARG A 349 4.04 4.40 -12.34
CA ARG A 349 2.71 4.99 -12.35
C ARG A 349 2.47 5.63 -13.72
N LYS A 350 1.34 5.29 -14.36
CA LYS A 350 0.85 6.06 -15.51
C LYS A 350 0.30 7.38 -14.96
N GLY A 351 1.02 8.47 -15.20
CA GLY A 351 0.49 9.80 -14.92
C GLY A 351 -0.81 9.99 -15.71
N LYS A 352 -1.81 10.65 -15.11
CA LYS A 352 -2.83 11.32 -15.92
C LYS A 352 -2.12 12.50 -16.56
N GLU A 353 -1.47 12.29 -17.70
CA GLU A 353 -1.16 13.42 -18.54
C GLU A 353 -2.51 13.98 -18.98
N ASN A 354 -2.87 15.15 -18.47
CA ASN A 354 -3.94 15.94 -19.05
C ASN A 354 -3.56 16.10 -20.53
N VAL A 355 -4.38 15.57 -21.42
CA VAL A 355 -4.18 15.57 -22.88
C VAL A 355 -4.35 17.00 -23.47
N GLU A 356 -3.98 18.03 -22.71
CA GLU A 356 -4.14 19.45 -23.05
C GLU A 356 -2.90 20.29 -22.73
N SER A 357 -1.71 19.68 -22.56
CA SER A 357 -0.45 20.39 -22.74
C SER A 357 0.01 20.19 -24.17
N GLY A 358 -0.10 21.26 -24.95
CA GLY A 358 0.15 21.30 -26.39
C GLY A 358 1.49 20.72 -26.81
N ARG A 359 1.51 20.20 -28.04
CA ARG A 359 2.71 19.95 -28.84
C ARG A 359 3.51 21.26 -28.93
N VAL A 360 4.41 21.50 -28.00
CA VAL A 360 5.45 22.51 -28.13
C VAL A 360 6.56 21.88 -28.97
N GLY A 361 6.85 22.52 -30.10
CA GLY A 361 7.70 22.00 -31.15
C GLY A 361 9.13 21.75 -30.68
N ASN A 362 9.67 20.61 -31.12
CA ASN A 362 11.09 20.34 -31.20
C ASN A 362 11.77 21.43 -32.03
N VAL A 363 12.72 22.16 -31.43
CA VAL A 363 13.73 22.91 -32.18
C VAL A 363 15.09 22.57 -31.56
N LEU A 364 15.75 21.57 -32.18
CA LEU A 364 17.19 21.46 -32.50
C LEU A 364 17.68 19.99 -32.48
N GLY A 365 17.95 19.44 -33.68
CA GLY A 365 19.09 18.53 -33.92
C GLY A 365 18.86 17.00 -33.97
N PHE A 366 18.32 16.51 -35.09
CA PHE A 366 18.59 15.21 -35.76
C PHE A 366 18.47 13.87 -34.98
N GLU A 367 17.40 13.11 -35.26
CA GLU A 367 17.46 11.74 -35.81
C GLU A 367 16.07 11.33 -36.34
N SER A 368 16.02 10.91 -37.61
CA SER A 368 14.81 10.62 -38.37
C SER A 368 14.19 9.29 -37.96
N ILE A 369 13.18 9.34 -37.10
CA ILE A 369 12.24 8.22 -36.89
C ILE A 369 11.16 8.36 -37.96
N SER A 370 11.03 7.33 -38.80
CA SER A 370 9.97 7.19 -39.79
C SER A 370 8.61 7.42 -39.15
N GLU A 371 7.92 8.47 -39.61
CA GLU A 371 6.55 8.77 -39.22
C GLU A 371 5.67 7.54 -39.53
N PRO A 372 4.75 7.13 -38.62
CA PRO A 372 3.74 6.17 -39.01
C PRO A 372 2.89 6.83 -40.10
N GLU A 373 2.83 6.19 -41.28
CA GLU A 373 2.07 6.67 -42.44
C GLU A 373 0.71 7.21 -41.98
N ARG A 374 0.51 8.52 -42.19
CA ARG A 374 -0.81 9.13 -42.03
C ARG A 374 -1.79 8.33 -42.87
N ARG A 375 -2.81 7.75 -42.25
CA ARG A 375 -3.95 7.16 -42.96
C ARG A 375 -4.55 8.21 -43.87
N VAL A 376 -4.23 8.13 -45.17
CA VAL A 376 -4.86 8.95 -46.20
C VAL A 376 -6.34 8.58 -46.22
N LEU A 377 -7.19 9.51 -45.81
CA LEU A 377 -8.63 9.33 -45.85
C LEU A 377 -9.06 9.24 -47.31
N LYS A 378 -9.84 8.21 -47.65
CA LYS A 378 -10.38 8.01 -48.99
C LYS A 378 -11.26 9.21 -49.41
N PRO A 379 -11.34 9.55 -50.71
CA PRO A 379 -12.02 10.76 -51.20
C PRO A 379 -13.53 10.88 -50.88
N THR A 380 -14.15 9.84 -50.32
CA THR A 380 -15.60 9.78 -50.04
C THR A 380 -16.00 10.35 -48.68
N TYR A 381 -15.07 10.83 -47.86
CA TYR A 381 -15.36 11.48 -46.56
C TYR A 381 -15.07 12.98 -46.59
N PHE A 382 -15.78 13.74 -47.43
CA PHE A 382 -15.90 15.18 -47.22
C PHE A 382 -16.81 15.44 -46.03
N ARG A 383 -16.22 15.52 -44.82
CA ARG A 383 -16.83 16.31 -43.75
C ARG A 383 -16.77 17.77 -44.18
N TYR A 384 -17.92 18.39 -44.32
CA TYR A 384 -18.07 19.85 -44.40
C TYR A 384 -17.06 20.51 -43.46
N PHE A 385 -16.27 21.43 -43.99
CA PHE A 385 -15.33 22.26 -43.25
C PHE A 385 -16.03 22.85 -42.02
N HIS A 386 -15.82 22.26 -40.84
CA HIS A 386 -16.12 22.92 -39.58
C HIS A 386 -15.02 23.96 -39.36
N ARG A 387 -15.27 25.16 -39.89
CA ARG A 387 -14.47 26.38 -39.64
C ARG A 387 -14.16 26.47 -38.15
N GLY A 388 -12.87 26.55 -37.78
CA GLY A 388 -12.40 26.73 -36.39
C GLY A 388 -11.90 25.48 -35.65
N GLN A 389 -12.01 24.25 -36.19
CA GLN A 389 -11.53 23.06 -35.45
C GLN A 389 -10.00 22.89 -35.44
N SER A 390 -9.31 23.53 -36.37
CA SER A 390 -7.84 23.49 -36.53
C SER A 390 -7.15 24.81 -36.20
N GLU A 391 -7.89 25.77 -35.63
CA GLU A 391 -7.38 27.09 -35.29
C GLU A 391 -6.58 26.98 -33.98
N LYS A 392 -5.30 27.38 -34.03
CA LYS A 392 -4.46 27.44 -32.84
C LYS A 392 -4.83 28.70 -32.07
N PRO A 393 -5.12 28.63 -30.77
CA PRO A 393 -5.48 29.80 -29.99
C PRO A 393 -4.34 30.83 -30.01
N THR A 394 -4.71 32.10 -30.22
CA THR A 394 -3.80 33.25 -30.13
C THR A 394 -3.75 33.80 -28.71
N GLU A 395 -2.75 34.63 -28.38
CA GLU A 395 -2.49 35.14 -27.01
C GLU A 395 -3.60 36.06 -26.43
N GLY A 396 -4.74 36.22 -27.10
CA GLY A 396 -5.92 36.95 -26.61
C GLY A 396 -7.23 36.14 -26.60
N ASP A 397 -7.21 34.86 -26.96
CA ASP A 397 -8.42 34.04 -27.08
C ASP A 397 -8.85 33.44 -25.72
N TYR A 398 -10.11 33.67 -25.34
CA TYR A 398 -10.69 33.05 -24.14
C TYR A 398 -11.11 31.59 -24.43
N LEU A 399 -10.41 30.63 -23.81
CA LEU A 399 -10.73 29.21 -23.90
C LEU A 399 -12.02 28.88 -23.11
N VAL A 400 -13.15 28.76 -23.79
CA VAL A 400 -14.40 28.27 -23.19
C VAL A 400 -14.35 26.75 -23.07
N MET A 401 -13.93 26.25 -21.91
CA MET A 401 -13.94 24.82 -21.60
C MET A 401 -15.39 24.30 -21.62
N ARG A 402 -15.73 23.43 -22.56
CA ARG A 402 -17.03 22.73 -22.53
C ARG A 402 -17.07 21.86 -21.29
N ASN A 403 -18.02 22.14 -20.39
CA ASN A 403 -18.27 21.30 -19.22
C ASN A 403 -18.46 19.84 -19.64
N LYS A 404 -17.55 18.97 -19.20
CA LYS A 404 -17.58 17.54 -19.52
C LYS A 404 -18.88 16.95 -18.97
N LYS A 405 -19.79 16.51 -19.85
CA LYS A 405 -21.04 15.84 -19.44
C LYS A 405 -20.69 14.62 -18.58
N ILE A 406 -21.13 14.65 -17.32
CA ILE A 406 -20.90 13.55 -16.37
C ILE A 406 -21.62 12.31 -16.90
N LYS A 407 -20.87 11.22 -17.12
CA LYS A 407 -21.44 9.93 -17.54
C LYS A 407 -22.15 9.30 -16.34
N LEU A 408 -23.46 9.49 -16.26
CA LEU A 408 -24.31 8.90 -15.23
C LEU A 408 -24.39 7.37 -15.40
N ALA A 409 -24.46 6.66 -14.27
CA ALA A 409 -24.72 5.22 -14.29
C ALA A 409 -26.14 4.94 -14.79
N GLU A 410 -26.40 3.71 -15.23
CA GLU A 410 -27.72 3.32 -15.75
C GLU A 410 -28.83 3.49 -14.71
N HIS A 411 -28.59 3.11 -13.45
CA HIS A 411 -29.56 3.28 -12.37
C HIS A 411 -29.86 4.75 -12.07
N ASP A 412 -28.88 5.64 -12.16
CA ASP A 412 -29.12 7.09 -12.00
C ASP A 412 -29.98 7.64 -13.14
N LYS A 413 -29.74 7.17 -14.37
CA LYS A 413 -30.60 7.53 -15.52
C LYS A 413 -32.03 7.06 -15.30
N LEU A 414 -32.23 5.86 -14.74
CA LEU A 414 -33.55 5.30 -14.44
C LEU A 414 -34.25 6.04 -13.30
N LEU A 415 -33.51 6.41 -12.24
CA LEU A 415 -34.03 7.23 -11.14
C LEU A 415 -34.43 8.64 -11.61
N LYS A 416 -33.70 9.23 -12.56
CA LYS A 416 -34.08 10.49 -13.21
C LYS A 416 -35.35 10.35 -14.08
N LYS A 417 -35.55 9.19 -14.68
CA LYS A 417 -36.77 8.86 -15.46
C LYS A 417 -37.93 8.36 -14.58
N PHE A 418 -37.81 8.41 -13.25
CA PHE A 418 -38.80 7.89 -12.29
C PHE A 418 -39.13 6.39 -12.45
N ARG A 419 -38.26 5.62 -13.10
CA ARG A 419 -38.40 4.16 -13.26
C ARG A 419 -37.74 3.43 -12.09
N HIS A 420 -38.46 3.37 -10.98
CA HIS A 420 -37.93 2.86 -9.71
C HIS A 420 -37.74 1.34 -9.67
N LYS A 421 -38.65 0.56 -10.27
CA LYS A 421 -38.53 -0.92 -10.38
C LYS A 421 -37.26 -1.28 -11.16
N ASP A 422 -37.15 -0.78 -12.38
CA ASP A 422 -36.01 -1.02 -13.27
C ASP A 422 -34.68 -0.57 -12.64
N ALA A 423 -34.69 0.57 -11.92
CA ALA A 423 -33.51 1.05 -11.21
C ALA A 423 -33.04 0.02 -10.17
N LEU A 424 -33.95 -0.50 -9.33
CA LEU A 424 -33.62 -1.51 -8.33
C LEU A 424 -33.07 -2.80 -8.96
N VAL A 425 -33.73 -3.32 -9.99
CA VAL A 425 -33.33 -4.55 -10.68
C VAL A 425 -31.97 -4.38 -11.37
N SER A 426 -31.73 -3.24 -12.03
CA SER A 426 -30.45 -2.95 -12.71
C SER A 426 -29.25 -3.00 -11.76
N VAL A 427 -29.44 -2.60 -10.50
CA VAL A 427 -28.37 -2.56 -9.50
C VAL A 427 -28.18 -3.93 -8.85
N LEU A 428 -29.26 -4.67 -8.61
CA LEU A 428 -29.22 -6.05 -8.12
C LEU A 428 -28.44 -6.97 -9.09
N SER A 429 -28.62 -6.79 -10.40
CA SER A 429 -27.89 -7.55 -11.43
C SER A 429 -26.38 -7.28 -11.45
N ARG A 430 -25.95 -6.05 -11.15
CA ARG A 430 -24.52 -5.64 -11.16
C ARG A 430 -23.72 -6.09 -9.93
N LYS A 431 -24.37 -6.68 -8.92
CA LYS A 431 -23.75 -7.23 -7.67
C LYS A 431 -22.85 -6.27 -6.87
N ASN A 432 -22.84 -4.97 -7.17
CA ASN A 432 -22.08 -3.95 -6.42
C ASN A 432 -22.86 -3.54 -5.16
N ARG A 433 -22.44 -4.06 -4.00
CA ARG A 433 -23.16 -3.96 -2.74
C ARG A 433 -23.42 -2.52 -2.28
N GLU A 434 -22.41 -1.67 -2.39
CA GLU A 434 -22.50 -0.26 -1.98
C GLU A 434 -23.53 0.51 -2.81
N ASN A 435 -23.51 0.33 -4.13
CA ASN A 435 -24.47 0.97 -5.04
C ASN A 435 -25.89 0.44 -4.80
N VAL A 436 -26.07 -0.86 -4.51
CA VAL A 436 -27.40 -1.43 -4.20
C VAL A 436 -28.00 -0.75 -2.98
N VAL A 437 -27.23 -0.64 -1.89
CA VAL A 437 -27.71 -0.02 -0.65
C VAL A 437 -28.00 1.46 -0.86
N ALA A 438 -27.14 2.20 -1.57
CA ALA A 438 -27.38 3.61 -1.87
C ALA A 438 -28.70 3.83 -2.65
N VAL A 439 -28.97 2.99 -3.65
CA VAL A 439 -30.24 3.04 -4.40
C VAL A 439 -31.42 2.66 -3.51
N MET A 440 -31.28 1.69 -2.60
CA MET A 440 -32.32 1.36 -1.64
C MET A 440 -32.62 2.52 -0.68
N GLU A 441 -31.60 3.19 -0.15
CA GLU A 441 -31.75 4.38 0.71
C GLU A 441 -32.48 5.52 -0.02
N GLU A 442 -32.10 5.80 -1.27
CA GLU A 442 -32.80 6.75 -2.13
C GLU A 442 -34.28 6.38 -2.35
N LEU A 443 -34.57 5.09 -2.53
CA LEU A 443 -35.94 4.60 -2.68
C LEU A 443 -36.74 4.65 -1.36
N VAL A 444 -36.09 4.51 -0.20
CA VAL A 444 -36.69 4.74 1.12
C VAL A 444 -37.02 6.23 1.27
N ALA A 445 -36.08 7.13 0.95
CA ALA A 445 -36.29 8.58 1.03
C ALA A 445 -37.48 9.03 0.16
N ARG A 446 -37.66 8.41 -1.01
CA ARG A 446 -38.79 8.66 -1.92
C ARG A 446 -40.09 7.94 -1.53
N LYS A 447 -40.06 7.09 -0.49
CA LYS A 447 -41.17 6.21 -0.06
C LYS A 447 -41.69 5.30 -1.18
N LYS A 448 -40.83 4.90 -2.13
CA LYS A 448 -41.20 4.04 -3.27
C LYS A 448 -40.67 2.60 -3.14
N LEU A 449 -39.79 2.33 -2.18
CA LEU A 449 -39.15 1.01 -2.05
C LEU A 449 -40.14 -0.14 -1.86
N LEU A 450 -41.12 0.02 -0.96
CA LEU A 450 -42.13 -1.01 -0.72
C LEU A 450 -43.00 -1.25 -1.96
N LYS A 451 -43.34 -0.18 -2.71
CA LYS A 451 -44.06 -0.27 -3.99
C LYS A 451 -43.24 -0.97 -5.08
N CYS A 452 -41.91 -0.82 -5.07
CA CYS A 452 -41.06 -1.59 -5.96
C CYS A 452 -41.10 -3.06 -5.59
N VAL A 453 -40.96 -3.39 -4.30
CA VAL A 453 -40.98 -4.77 -3.81
C VAL A 453 -42.31 -5.46 -4.08
N SER A 454 -43.46 -4.78 -4.00
CA SER A 454 -44.76 -5.36 -4.35
C SER A 454 -44.91 -5.69 -5.84
N ASN A 455 -44.12 -5.06 -6.71
CA ASN A 455 -44.24 -5.18 -8.17
C ASN A 455 -43.12 -6.00 -8.82
N LEU A 456 -42.26 -6.65 -8.02
CA LEU A 456 -41.22 -7.57 -8.50
C LEU A 456 -41.80 -8.89 -9.01
N ASP A 457 -41.18 -9.43 -10.04
CA ASP A 457 -41.50 -10.77 -10.53
C ASP A 457 -40.78 -11.84 -9.67
N SER A 458 -41.16 -13.12 -9.79
CA SER A 458 -40.59 -14.21 -8.96
C SER A 458 -39.06 -14.29 -9.06
N ASP A 459 -38.52 -14.10 -10.27
CA ASP A 459 -37.09 -14.18 -10.55
C ASP A 459 -36.34 -12.97 -9.98
N GLU A 460 -36.94 -11.77 -10.10
CA GLU A 460 -36.39 -10.54 -9.54
C GLU A 460 -36.42 -10.55 -8.01
N LEU A 461 -37.47 -11.13 -7.42
CA LEU A 461 -37.57 -11.38 -5.98
C LEU A 461 -36.48 -12.36 -5.52
N GLY A 462 -36.17 -13.38 -6.32
CA GLY A 462 -35.02 -14.27 -6.09
C GLY A 462 -33.69 -13.54 -6.05
N LEU A 463 -33.46 -12.57 -6.95
CA LEU A 463 -32.26 -11.72 -6.92
C LEU A 463 -32.19 -10.85 -5.65
N LEU A 464 -33.33 -10.28 -5.23
CA LEU A 464 -33.41 -9.49 -4.00
C LEU A 464 -33.15 -10.34 -2.76
N LEU A 465 -33.77 -11.51 -2.62
CA LEU A 465 -33.54 -12.42 -1.49
C LEU A 465 -32.11 -12.98 -1.47
N THR A 466 -31.52 -13.25 -2.65
CA THR A 466 -30.11 -13.62 -2.76
C THR A 466 -29.20 -12.49 -2.28
N PHE A 467 -29.55 -11.24 -2.60
CA PHE A 467 -28.81 -10.09 -2.10
C PHE A 467 -28.97 -9.94 -0.58
N LEU A 468 -30.18 -10.06 -0.05
CA LEU A 468 -30.46 -9.91 1.38
C LEU A 468 -29.79 -11.00 2.21
N SER A 469 -29.94 -12.27 1.83
CA SER A 469 -29.27 -13.39 2.53
C SER A 469 -27.75 -13.24 2.62
N LYS A 470 -27.10 -12.59 1.63
CA LYS A 470 -25.66 -12.35 1.63
C LYS A 470 -25.23 -11.09 2.38
N ASN A 471 -26.13 -10.14 2.62
CA ASN A 471 -25.79 -8.78 3.10
C ASN A 471 -26.45 -8.39 4.41
N ALA A 472 -27.52 -9.07 4.82
CA ALA A 472 -28.26 -8.76 6.04
C ALA A 472 -27.39 -8.83 7.30
N THR A 473 -26.38 -9.70 7.29
CA THR A 473 -25.43 -9.90 8.40
C THR A 473 -24.35 -8.82 8.50
N MET A 474 -24.20 -7.94 7.49
CA MET A 474 -23.16 -6.91 7.52
C MET A 474 -23.55 -5.76 8.47
N PRO A 475 -22.77 -5.46 9.53
CA PRO A 475 -23.14 -4.46 10.54
C PRO A 475 -23.41 -3.05 9.99
N ARG A 476 -22.75 -2.67 8.89
CA ARG A 476 -22.89 -1.34 8.28
C ARG A 476 -24.29 -1.08 7.72
N TYR A 477 -24.94 -2.10 7.19
CA TYR A 477 -26.23 -2.00 6.49
C TYR A 477 -27.34 -2.78 7.20
N SER A 478 -27.04 -3.43 8.32
CA SER A 478 -27.93 -4.38 8.98
C SER A 478 -29.24 -3.75 9.40
N SER A 479 -29.27 -2.48 9.85
CA SER A 479 -30.49 -1.79 10.26
C SER A 479 -31.50 -1.69 9.12
N LEU A 480 -31.06 -1.16 7.98
CA LEU A 480 -31.89 -0.98 6.79
C LEU A 480 -32.28 -2.34 6.19
N LEU A 481 -31.31 -3.24 6.00
CA LEU A 481 -31.54 -4.51 5.32
C LEU A 481 -32.37 -5.49 6.15
N MET A 482 -32.20 -5.53 7.47
CA MET A 482 -33.06 -6.37 8.32
C MET A 482 -34.48 -5.86 8.37
N GLY A 483 -34.66 -4.53 8.50
CA GLY A 483 -35.99 -3.90 8.44
C GLY A 483 -36.68 -4.19 7.10
N LEU A 484 -35.94 -4.07 5.99
CA LEU A 484 -36.45 -4.41 4.66
C LEU A 484 -36.76 -5.90 4.52
N THR A 485 -35.89 -6.78 5.01
CA THR A 485 -36.09 -8.23 4.95
C THR A 485 -37.37 -8.65 5.66
N LYS A 486 -37.61 -8.10 6.86
CA LYS A 486 -38.87 -8.30 7.59
C LYS A 486 -40.07 -7.91 6.73
N LYS A 487 -40.03 -6.72 6.12
CA LYS A 487 -41.12 -6.21 5.27
C LYS A 487 -41.31 -7.00 3.98
N VAL A 488 -40.23 -7.48 3.36
CA VAL A 488 -40.30 -8.32 2.15
C VAL A 488 -40.96 -9.66 2.47
N ILE A 489 -40.59 -10.29 3.59
CA ILE A 489 -41.19 -11.54 4.04
C ILE A 489 -42.68 -11.33 4.32
N GLU A 490 -43.05 -10.28 5.06
CA GLU A 490 -44.46 -9.95 5.36
C GLU A 490 -45.31 -9.71 4.09
N MET A 491 -44.77 -9.03 3.07
CA MET A 491 -45.53 -8.69 1.86
C MET A 491 -45.63 -9.81 0.83
N ARG A 492 -44.67 -10.76 0.80
CA ARG A 492 -44.54 -11.78 -0.26
C ARG A 492 -44.65 -13.21 0.26
N VAL A 493 -45.40 -13.41 1.34
CA VAL A 493 -45.57 -14.74 1.99
C VAL A 493 -46.08 -15.79 0.99
N GLU A 494 -47.06 -15.44 0.16
CA GLU A 494 -47.69 -16.36 -0.80
C GLU A 494 -46.71 -16.82 -1.89
N ASP A 495 -45.97 -15.88 -2.50
CA ASP A 495 -44.97 -16.20 -3.53
C ASP A 495 -43.84 -17.08 -2.99
N ILE A 496 -43.42 -16.81 -1.74
CA ILE A 496 -42.41 -17.60 -1.03
C ILE A 496 -42.91 -19.02 -0.75
N ARG A 497 -44.20 -19.18 -0.43
CA ARG A 497 -44.82 -20.48 -0.15
C ARG A 497 -44.90 -21.33 -1.42
N ASN A 498 -45.15 -20.70 -2.56
CA ASN A 498 -45.31 -21.36 -3.85
C ASN A 498 -43.97 -21.76 -4.51
N SER A 499 -42.87 -21.05 -4.23
CA SER A 499 -41.57 -21.31 -4.86
C SER A 499 -40.53 -21.93 -3.92
N ASP A 500 -40.06 -23.13 -4.22
CA ASP A 500 -39.04 -23.81 -3.41
C ASP A 500 -37.65 -23.16 -3.50
N ALA A 501 -37.35 -22.46 -4.60
CA ALA A 501 -36.12 -21.69 -4.75
C ALA A 501 -36.05 -20.54 -3.73
N LEU A 502 -37.17 -19.81 -3.54
CA LEU A 502 -37.27 -18.71 -2.57
C LEU A 502 -37.16 -19.23 -1.13
N LYS A 503 -37.78 -20.39 -0.81
CA LYS A 503 -37.60 -21.05 0.50
C LYS A 503 -36.14 -21.38 0.79
N GLY A 504 -35.37 -21.78 -0.21
CA GLY A 504 -33.93 -22.01 -0.09
C GLY A 504 -33.16 -20.76 0.37
N HIS A 505 -33.47 -19.60 -0.19
CA HIS A 505 -32.86 -18.32 0.22
C HIS A 505 -33.21 -17.93 1.66
N ILE A 506 -34.42 -18.21 2.11
CA ILE A 506 -34.86 -17.93 3.49
C ILE A 506 -34.18 -18.87 4.50
N ARG A 507 -34.03 -20.15 4.16
CA ARG A 507 -33.26 -21.09 4.99
C ARG A 507 -31.81 -20.63 5.15
N ASN A 508 -31.19 -20.13 4.07
CA ASN A 508 -29.85 -19.55 4.11
C ASN A 508 -29.78 -18.29 4.98
N LEU A 509 -30.76 -17.40 4.86
CA LEU A 509 -30.87 -16.21 5.69
C LEU A 509 -31.01 -16.58 7.18
N LYS A 510 -31.89 -17.53 7.52
CA LYS A 510 -32.07 -18.01 8.90
C LYS A 510 -30.75 -18.51 9.49
N ARG A 511 -30.04 -19.38 8.76
CA ARG A 511 -28.73 -19.88 9.18
C ARG A 511 -27.73 -18.73 9.41
N SER A 512 -27.69 -17.76 8.50
CA SER A 512 -26.76 -16.62 8.60
C SER A 512 -27.09 -15.73 9.80
N ILE A 513 -28.37 -15.51 10.11
CA ILE A 513 -28.81 -14.75 11.29
C ILE A 513 -28.45 -15.51 12.57
N GLU A 514 -28.63 -16.83 12.61
CA GLU A 514 -28.28 -17.65 13.77
C GLU A 514 -26.76 -17.63 14.05
N GLU A 515 -25.95 -17.68 12.99
CA GLU A 515 -24.49 -17.51 13.10
C GLU A 515 -24.12 -16.14 13.67
N GLU A 516 -24.74 -15.05 13.19
CA GLU A 516 -24.50 -13.70 13.72
C GLU A 516 -24.96 -13.54 15.18
N LEU A 517 -26.08 -14.14 15.56
CA LEU A 517 -26.54 -14.11 16.96
C LEU A 517 -25.51 -14.77 17.89
N ARG A 518 -24.92 -15.90 17.49
CA ARG A 518 -23.82 -16.54 18.24
C ARG A 518 -22.59 -15.64 18.33
N ILE A 519 -22.22 -14.97 17.24
CA ILE A 519 -21.11 -14.00 17.23
C ILE A 519 -21.40 -12.84 18.20
N GLN A 520 -22.60 -12.28 18.18
CA GLN A 520 -23.01 -11.19 19.07
C GLN A 520 -22.98 -11.61 20.54
N HIS A 521 -23.43 -12.81 20.88
CA HIS A 521 -23.30 -13.35 22.24
C HIS A 521 -21.83 -13.44 22.67
N SER A 522 -20.95 -13.99 21.83
CA SER A 522 -19.52 -14.05 22.15
C SER A 522 -18.88 -12.65 22.30
N LEU A 523 -19.35 -11.67 21.53
CA LEU A 523 -18.85 -10.30 21.61
C LEU A 523 -19.32 -9.60 22.89
N GLN A 524 -20.54 -9.90 23.37
CA GLN A 524 -21.03 -9.42 24.65
C GLN A 524 -20.24 -10.02 25.81
N GLU A 525 -19.87 -11.31 25.75
CA GLU A 525 -19.00 -11.95 26.74
C GLU A 525 -17.61 -11.30 26.79
N ILE A 526 -17.00 -11.03 25.62
CA ILE A 526 -15.72 -10.31 25.52
C ILE A 526 -15.86 -8.88 26.03
N GLN A 527 -16.97 -8.20 25.74
CA GLN A 527 -17.21 -6.85 26.26
C GLN A 527 -17.35 -6.87 27.79
N GLY A 528 -18.04 -7.86 28.36
CA GLY A 528 -18.15 -8.07 29.80
C GLY A 528 -16.79 -8.26 30.46
N SER A 529 -15.92 -9.09 29.86
CA SER A 529 -14.55 -9.31 30.37
C SER A 529 -13.63 -8.08 30.22
N LEU A 530 -13.78 -7.29 29.16
CA LEU A 530 -13.06 -6.03 29.02
C LEU A 530 -13.52 -4.97 30.02
N VAL A 531 -14.82 -4.91 30.32
CA VAL A 531 -15.36 -3.99 31.33
C VAL A 531 -14.85 -4.38 32.72
N SER A 532 -14.80 -5.67 33.06
CA SER A 532 -14.23 -6.12 34.34
C SER A 532 -12.73 -5.82 34.42
N LEU A 533 -11.96 -6.04 33.36
CA LEU A 533 -10.53 -5.67 33.32
C LEU A 533 -10.30 -4.16 33.49
N ASN A 534 -11.11 -3.33 32.84
CA ASN A 534 -11.05 -1.87 33.00
C ASN A 534 -11.42 -1.43 34.43
N ALA A 535 -12.32 -2.14 35.10
CA ALA A 535 -12.68 -1.85 36.49
C ALA A 535 -11.58 -2.26 37.49
N VAL A 536 -10.84 -3.33 37.20
CA VAL A 536 -9.73 -3.83 38.05
C VAL A 536 -8.45 -3.00 37.88
N PHE A 537 -8.19 -2.47 36.68
CA PHE A 537 -7.02 -1.62 36.39
C PHE A 537 -7.43 -0.21 35.93
N PRO A 538 -7.89 0.67 36.84
CA PRO A 538 -8.18 2.06 36.52
C PRO A 538 -6.87 2.84 36.35
N SER A 539 -6.19 2.67 35.22
CA SER A 539 -4.97 3.43 34.92
C SER A 539 -5.33 4.80 34.32
N PRO A 540 -4.81 5.93 34.86
CA PRO A 540 -5.12 7.28 34.36
C PRO A 540 -4.44 7.61 33.01
N LEU A 541 -3.49 6.77 32.57
CA LEU A 541 -2.69 7.01 31.35
C LEU A 541 -3.22 6.29 30.09
N PHE A 542 -4.18 5.38 30.24
CA PHE A 542 -4.76 4.63 29.13
C PHE A 542 -6.25 4.94 28.98
N SER A 543 -6.55 6.06 28.32
CA SER A 543 -7.90 6.36 27.86
C SER A 543 -8.27 5.42 26.71
N TYR A 544 -8.72 4.20 27.04
CA TYR A 544 -9.32 3.27 26.07
C TYR A 544 -10.57 3.84 25.36
N LYS A 545 -11.09 5.00 25.81
CA LYS A 545 -12.12 5.78 25.09
C LYS A 545 -11.72 6.09 23.65
N THR A 546 -10.43 6.29 23.36
CA THR A 546 -9.95 6.65 22.01
C THR A 546 -9.80 5.42 21.11
N MET A 547 -9.41 4.26 21.68
CA MET A 547 -9.31 3.00 20.94
C MET A 547 -10.71 2.42 20.65
N ALA A 548 -11.65 2.54 21.58
CA ALA A 548 -13.06 2.22 21.34
C ALA A 548 -13.67 3.13 20.25
N ARG A 549 -13.36 4.44 20.25
CA ARG A 549 -13.83 5.38 19.21
C ARG A 549 -13.30 5.08 17.80
N ASN A 550 -12.05 4.60 17.68
CA ASN A 550 -11.43 4.32 16.38
C ASN A 550 -11.64 2.89 15.88
N MET A 551 -11.88 1.92 16.79
CA MET A 551 -12.26 0.55 16.43
C MET A 551 -13.76 0.46 16.10
N PHE A 552 -14.56 1.33 16.70
CA PHE A 552 -15.99 1.52 16.47
C PHE A 552 -16.28 2.95 16.00
N LEU A 553 -16.03 3.23 14.71
CA LEU A 553 -16.58 4.41 14.02
C LEU A 553 -18.06 4.19 13.68
N SER A 554 -18.85 4.04 14.72
CA SER A 554 -20.11 4.73 14.94
C SER A 554 -20.36 4.60 16.45
N PRO A 555 -20.88 5.63 17.14
CA PRO A 555 -21.57 5.37 18.39
C PRO A 555 -22.83 4.59 17.99
N MET A 556 -22.71 3.28 17.76
CA MET A 556 -23.77 2.39 18.14
C MET A 556 -23.89 2.61 19.66
N LYS A 557 -24.74 3.59 20.01
CA LYS A 557 -25.73 3.27 21.03
C LYS A 557 -26.22 1.90 20.59
N LEU A 558 -25.80 0.85 21.29
CA LEU A 558 -26.54 -0.39 21.38
C LEU A 558 -27.89 0.08 21.93
N THR A 559 -28.70 0.65 21.05
CA THR A 559 -30.05 1.01 21.39
C THR A 559 -30.63 -0.35 21.73
N PRO A 560 -31.33 -0.47 22.86
CA PRO A 560 -32.05 -1.69 23.18
C PRO A 560 -32.94 -2.10 22.00
N THR A 561 -33.25 -1.24 21.03
CA THR A 561 -33.89 -1.59 19.75
C THR A 561 -33.13 -2.55 18.83
N TYR A 562 -31.80 -2.71 18.88
CA TYR A 562 -31.11 -3.71 18.03
C TYR A 562 -31.22 -5.14 18.60
N LEU A 563 -31.04 -5.26 19.92
CA LEU A 563 -31.32 -6.49 20.66
C LEU A 563 -32.82 -6.77 20.72
N CYS A 564 -33.65 -5.76 20.93
CA CYS A 564 -35.11 -5.87 20.94
C CYS A 564 -35.65 -6.13 19.53
N ALA A 565 -35.09 -5.60 18.44
CA ALA A 565 -35.50 -5.98 17.08
C ALA A 565 -35.04 -7.39 16.68
N LEU A 566 -34.09 -8.01 17.39
CA LEU A 566 -33.72 -9.43 17.20
C LEU A 566 -34.45 -10.35 18.18
N SER A 567 -34.76 -9.88 19.40
CA SER A 567 -35.46 -10.63 20.45
C SER A 567 -36.99 -10.50 20.38
N THR A 568 -37.53 -9.47 19.73
CA THR A 568 -38.97 -9.34 19.40
C THR A 568 -39.32 -10.06 18.11
N TRP A 569 -38.36 -10.68 17.45
CA TRP A 569 -38.67 -11.79 16.56
C TRP A 569 -38.95 -13.00 17.44
N ASP A 570 -40.12 -12.98 18.07
CA ASP A 570 -40.79 -14.19 18.51
C ASP A 570 -41.09 -15.01 17.25
N PHE A 571 -40.07 -15.73 16.80
CA PHE A 571 -40.16 -16.76 15.79
C PHE A 571 -41.28 -17.79 16.09
N PRO A 572 -41.71 -18.09 17.34
CA PRO A 572 -42.76 -19.09 17.56
C PRO A 572 -44.16 -18.73 17.03
N SER A 573 -44.55 -17.44 16.99
CA SER A 573 -45.93 -17.07 16.66
C SER A 573 -46.21 -17.09 15.15
N LEU A 574 -45.23 -16.74 14.32
CA LEU A 574 -45.32 -16.87 12.86
C LEU A 574 -44.96 -18.28 12.35
N LEU A 575 -44.32 -19.12 13.17
CA LEU A 575 -44.01 -20.53 12.85
C LEU A 575 -45.00 -21.55 13.43
N GLY A 576 -45.85 -21.21 14.39
CA GLY A 576 -46.93 -22.10 14.82
C GLY A 576 -47.77 -22.59 13.64
N GLU A 577 -48.00 -21.71 12.64
CA GLU A 577 -48.69 -22.05 11.39
C GLU A 577 -47.73 -22.43 10.23
N PHE A 578 -46.43 -22.12 10.31
CA PHE A 578 -45.45 -22.40 9.25
C PHE A 578 -44.68 -23.72 9.43
N VAL A 579 -44.55 -24.25 10.66
CA VAL A 579 -43.91 -25.55 10.96
C VAL A 579 -44.73 -26.72 10.42
N GLN A 580 -46.03 -26.54 10.20
CA GLN A 580 -46.88 -27.53 9.56
C GLN A 580 -46.71 -27.61 8.02
N TRP A 581 -45.97 -26.68 7.41
CA TRP A 581 -45.92 -26.48 5.94
C TRP A 581 -44.59 -26.84 5.27
N VAL A 582 -43.53 -27.18 6.01
CA VAL A 582 -42.26 -27.63 5.45
C VAL A 582 -42.03 -29.07 5.89
N GLY A 583 -42.44 -30.00 5.02
CA GLY A 583 -42.36 -31.43 5.23
C GLY A 583 -40.99 -31.91 5.70
N GLN A 584 -41.02 -32.89 6.59
CA GLN A 584 -39.86 -33.66 7.01
C GLN A 584 -39.18 -34.32 5.80
N PRO A 585 -37.84 -34.40 5.74
CA PRO A 585 -37.19 -35.27 4.78
C PRO A 585 -37.51 -36.73 5.13
N SER A 586 -38.14 -37.42 4.19
CA SER A 586 -38.33 -38.87 4.18
C SER A 586 -36.97 -39.57 4.18
N SER A 587 -36.57 -40.13 5.31
CA SER A 587 -35.54 -41.19 5.35
C SER A 587 -36.24 -42.53 5.44
N SER A 588 -36.24 -43.24 4.32
CA SER A 588 -36.51 -44.67 4.20
C SER A 588 -35.54 -45.48 5.04
N ILE A 589 -36.00 -46.04 6.16
CA ILE A 589 -35.43 -47.24 6.78
C ILE A 589 -36.63 -48.11 7.20
N SER A 590 -36.58 -49.36 6.75
CA SER A 590 -37.60 -50.39 6.89
C SER A 590 -37.95 -50.73 8.35
N PRO A 591 -39.19 -51.16 8.62
CA PRO A 591 -39.61 -51.62 9.93
C PRO A 591 -39.28 -53.12 10.07
N ASN A 592 -38.73 -53.52 11.22
CA ASN A 592 -38.91 -54.89 11.70
C ASN A 592 -38.80 -54.96 13.22
N LEU A 593 -39.77 -55.68 13.78
CA LEU A 593 -39.84 -56.32 15.09
C LEU A 593 -40.42 -55.50 16.26
N ILE A 594 -41.72 -55.72 16.38
CA ILE A 594 -42.65 -55.62 17.50
C ILE A 594 -42.26 -56.59 18.64
N ASN A 595 -42.72 -56.28 19.87
CA ASN A 595 -42.79 -57.03 21.14
C ASN A 595 -41.64 -56.78 22.13
N THR A 596 -41.84 -56.49 23.43
CA THR A 596 -43.00 -56.69 24.34
C THR A 596 -42.80 -55.91 25.66
N SER A 597 -43.95 -55.56 26.28
CA SER A 597 -44.25 -55.48 27.73
C SER A 597 -43.58 -54.46 28.67
N ARG A 598 -44.39 -53.47 29.07
CA ARG A 598 -44.75 -53.01 30.45
C ARG A 598 -43.85 -53.39 31.63
N SER A 599 -43.41 -52.38 32.40
CA SER A 599 -43.66 -52.17 33.86
C SER A 599 -42.87 -50.93 34.34
N SER A 600 -43.54 -49.81 34.61
CA SER A 600 -43.80 -49.25 35.96
C SER A 600 -42.57 -49.04 36.86
N HIS A 601 -42.15 -47.78 37.08
CA HIS A 601 -42.32 -47.14 38.38
C HIS A 601 -42.03 -45.63 38.33
N ILE A 602 -42.99 -44.89 38.90
CA ILE A 602 -42.95 -43.46 39.24
C ILE A 602 -42.09 -43.31 40.51
N GLY A 603 -41.23 -42.29 40.54
CA GLY A 603 -40.52 -41.81 41.72
C GLY A 603 -40.29 -40.31 41.62
N ILE A 604 -41.26 -39.54 42.11
CA ILE A 604 -41.13 -38.12 42.45
C ILE A 604 -40.30 -38.05 43.73
N LEU A 605 -39.33 -37.13 43.83
CA LEU A 605 -39.01 -36.45 45.09
C LEU A 605 -38.20 -35.17 44.83
N ASP A 606 -38.75 -34.10 45.37
CA ASP A 606 -38.25 -32.73 45.47
C ASP A 606 -36.85 -32.62 46.07
N ILE A 607 -36.08 -31.61 45.64
CA ILE A 607 -35.04 -31.02 46.48
C ILE A 607 -35.23 -29.50 46.52
N ASN A 608 -35.49 -29.08 47.76
CA ASN A 608 -35.83 -27.77 48.23
C ASN A 608 -34.58 -26.88 48.35
N VAL A 609 -34.69 -25.63 47.93
CA VAL A 609 -33.68 -24.57 48.08
C VAL A 609 -33.76 -24.01 49.50
N ARG A 610 -32.63 -23.94 50.21
CA ARG A 610 -32.48 -23.03 51.36
C ARG A 610 -31.16 -22.28 51.31
N LYS A 611 -31.34 -20.96 51.20
CA LYS A 611 -30.52 -19.80 51.54
C LYS A 611 -29.18 -19.62 50.84
#